data_AF-A0A2N5KP94-F1
#
_entry.id   AF-A0A2N5KP94-F1
#
_cell.length_a   1.000
_cell.length_b   1.000
_cell.length_c   1.000
_cell.angle_alpha   90.00
_cell.angle_beta   90.00
_cell.angle_gamma   90.00
#
_symmetry.space_group_name_H-M   'P 1'
#
loop_
_entity.id
_entity.type
_entity.pdbx_description
1 polymer ?
#
loop_
_entity_poly.entity_id
_entity_poly.type
_entity_poly.pdbx_seq_one_letter_code
_entity_poly.pdbx_strand_id
1 'polypeptide(L)'
;YAEARPLYCAIGGRRAKLPTTDDADKLELLLETFRRADGERWALREIEAATAEQASASYLSSIRARRIKRVGPRQREATARVMGFPVELWDAEPEEWPEILEEKRRAAERGEAPPASAAELLEDLFRYGRHPLTRAPFTERSVAELSGGELTEEEVRDIRQGKVKDPPEDKFLALSDVFGVPASYWYRPRTLPALD
;
A
#
# COMPACT_ATOMS: atom_id res chain seq x y z
N TYR A 1 19.53 -35.93 -7.83
CA TYR A 1 18.65 -34.88 -7.29
C TYR A 1 19.19 -34.48 -5.93
N ALA A 2 19.88 -33.34 -5.85
CA ALA A 2 20.36 -32.80 -4.59
C ALA A 2 19.26 -31.88 -4.03
N GLU A 3 18.59 -32.31 -2.96
CA GLU A 3 17.63 -31.48 -2.24
C GLU A 3 18.38 -30.29 -1.61
N ALA A 4 18.00 -29.08 -1.99
CA ALA A 4 18.55 -27.86 -1.42
C ALA A 4 18.14 -27.79 0.06
N ARG A 5 19.12 -27.94 0.98
CA ARG A 5 18.89 -27.81 2.42
C ARG A 5 18.45 -26.37 2.72
N PRO A 6 17.29 -26.15 3.38
CA PRO A 6 16.84 -24.80 3.69
C PRO A 6 17.82 -24.10 4.64
N LEU A 7 18.15 -22.85 4.31
CA LEU A 7 18.97 -21.99 5.14
C LEU A 7 18.09 -21.29 6.17
N TYR A 8 18.48 -21.37 7.44
CA TYR A 8 17.79 -20.72 8.56
C TYR A 8 18.63 -19.55 9.06
N CYS A 9 17.98 -18.43 9.36
CA CYS A 9 18.61 -17.32 10.09
C CYS A 9 18.15 -17.36 11.55
N ALA A 10 19.09 -17.20 12.49
CA ALA A 10 18.77 -17.06 13.91
C ALA A 10 18.55 -15.57 14.21
N ILE A 11 17.29 -15.15 14.31
CA ILE A 11 16.93 -13.82 14.82
C ILE A 11 16.08 -14.03 16.07
N GLY A 12 16.59 -13.61 17.23
CA GLY A 12 15.83 -13.58 18.49
C GLY A 12 15.29 -14.94 18.98
N GLY A 13 16.01 -16.04 18.75
CA GLY A 13 15.64 -17.37 19.28
C GLY A 13 14.54 -18.11 18.51
N ARG A 14 13.99 -17.55 17.42
CA ARG A 14 13.12 -18.27 16.48
C ARG A 14 13.89 -18.56 15.18
N ARG A 15 13.90 -19.83 14.74
CA ARG A 15 14.41 -20.22 13.42
C ARG A 15 13.39 -19.81 12.37
N ALA A 16 13.58 -18.65 11.74
CA ALA A 16 12.82 -18.30 10.55
C ALA A 16 13.48 -18.99 9.35
N LYS A 17 12.71 -19.77 8.60
CA LYS A 17 13.13 -20.31 7.30
C LYS A 17 13.36 -19.11 6.39
N LEU A 18 14.57 -18.95 5.83
CA LEU A 18 14.76 -17.89 4.86
C LEU A 18 13.90 -18.22 3.64
N PRO A 19 13.23 -17.21 3.05
CA PRO A 19 12.50 -17.45 1.83
C PRO A 19 13.44 -17.98 0.75
N THR A 20 13.00 -19.05 0.08
CA THR A 20 13.72 -19.72 -1.00
C THR A 20 13.45 -19.04 -2.34
N THR A 21 12.32 -18.36 -2.46
CA THR A 21 11.95 -17.58 -3.65
C THR A 21 12.75 -16.29 -3.71
N ASP A 22 13.35 -15.99 -4.86
CA ASP A 22 14.14 -14.77 -5.08
C ASP A 22 13.23 -13.53 -5.05
N ASP A 23 13.74 -12.42 -4.50
CA ASP A 23 12.98 -11.18 -4.40
C ASP A 23 12.57 -10.62 -5.78
N ALA A 24 13.27 -10.97 -6.87
CA ALA A 24 12.84 -10.66 -8.22
C ALA A 24 11.56 -11.40 -8.61
N ASP A 25 11.47 -12.69 -8.28
CA ASP A 25 10.30 -13.51 -8.59
C ASP A 25 9.11 -13.08 -7.71
N LYS A 26 9.37 -12.77 -6.42
CA LYS A 26 8.36 -12.18 -5.53
C LYS A 26 7.85 -10.83 -6.03
N LEU A 27 8.72 -9.96 -6.51
CA LEU A 27 8.31 -8.68 -7.08
C LEU A 27 7.37 -8.88 -8.27
N GLU A 28 7.66 -9.82 -9.18
CA GLU A 28 6.78 -10.10 -10.32
C GLU A 28 5.41 -10.60 -9.88
N LEU A 29 5.36 -11.52 -8.91
CA LEU A 29 4.13 -12.04 -8.32
C LEU A 29 3.32 -10.95 -7.60
N LEU A 30 3.97 -10.05 -6.85
CA LEU A 30 3.32 -8.92 -6.20
C LEU A 30 2.72 -7.95 -7.21
N LEU A 31 3.43 -7.66 -8.31
CA LEU A 31 2.92 -6.81 -9.40
C LEU A 31 1.76 -7.45 -10.18
N GLU A 32 1.70 -8.79 -10.16
CA GLU A 32 0.61 -9.57 -10.75
C GLU A 32 -0.62 -9.61 -9.85
N THR A 33 -0.40 -9.81 -8.56
CA THR A 33 -1.44 -9.98 -7.55
C THR A 33 -2.07 -8.64 -7.14
N PHE A 34 -1.23 -7.64 -6.89
CA PHE A 34 -1.65 -6.32 -6.42
C PHE A 34 -1.61 -5.31 -7.58
N ARG A 35 -2.69 -5.30 -8.37
CA ARG A 35 -2.87 -4.38 -9.50
C ARG A 35 -3.12 -2.94 -9.03
N ARG A 36 -2.96 -2.00 -9.96
CA ARG A 36 -3.34 -0.60 -9.75
C ARG A 36 -4.85 -0.46 -9.68
N ALA A 37 -5.31 0.71 -9.24
CA ALA A 37 -6.72 1.04 -9.09
C ALA A 37 -7.52 0.98 -10.41
N ASP A 38 -6.87 1.12 -11.56
CA ASP A 38 -7.44 0.97 -12.91
C ASP A 38 -7.46 -0.49 -13.40
N GLY A 39 -6.99 -1.44 -12.58
CA GLY A 39 -6.82 -2.84 -12.94
C GLY A 39 -5.55 -3.11 -13.75
N GLU A 40 -4.79 -2.07 -14.13
CA GLU A 40 -3.55 -2.23 -14.85
C GLU A 40 -2.42 -2.71 -13.94
N ARG A 41 -1.38 -3.25 -14.56
CA ARG A 41 -0.16 -3.62 -13.88
C ARG A 41 0.63 -2.36 -13.51
N TRP A 42 1.19 -2.32 -12.31
CA TRP A 42 2.13 -1.27 -11.91
C TRP A 42 3.35 -1.23 -12.83
N ALA A 43 3.61 -0.07 -13.45
CA ALA A 43 4.91 0.20 -14.06
C ALA A 43 5.92 0.67 -13.01
N LEU A 44 7.21 0.37 -13.20
CA LEU A 44 8.24 0.72 -12.21
C LEU A 44 8.35 2.22 -11.94
N ARG A 45 8.12 3.05 -12.96
CA ARG A 45 8.10 4.52 -12.84
C ARG A 45 6.93 5.03 -12.01
N GLU A 46 5.82 4.31 -12.03
CA GLU A 46 4.64 4.67 -11.24
C GLU A 46 4.84 4.31 -9.78
N ILE A 47 5.48 3.17 -9.51
CA ILE A 47 5.93 2.81 -8.16
C ILE A 47 6.92 3.86 -7.63
N GLU A 48 7.89 4.27 -8.45
CA GLU A 48 8.84 5.32 -8.06
C GLU A 48 8.15 6.64 -7.71
N ALA A 49 7.23 7.09 -8.57
CA ALA A 49 6.46 8.32 -8.33
C ALA A 49 5.62 8.21 -7.05
N ALA A 50 4.91 7.11 -6.87
CA ALA A 50 4.05 6.89 -5.71
C ALA A 50 4.83 6.62 -4.41
N THR A 51 6.05 6.10 -4.49
CA THR A 51 6.92 5.89 -3.33
C THR A 51 7.76 7.11 -2.95
N ALA A 52 7.58 8.25 -3.64
CA ALA A 52 8.42 9.44 -3.48
C ALA A 52 9.92 9.10 -3.58
N GLU A 53 10.28 8.32 -4.62
CA GLU A 53 11.64 7.85 -4.92
C GLU A 53 12.26 6.89 -3.90
N GLN A 54 11.55 6.51 -2.83
CA GLN A 54 12.05 5.54 -1.86
C GLN A 54 12.34 4.18 -2.51
N ALA A 55 11.57 3.79 -3.53
CA ALA A 55 11.83 2.65 -4.39
C ALA A 55 11.95 3.14 -5.85
N SER A 56 13.16 3.57 -6.24
CA SER A 56 13.39 4.10 -7.60
C SER A 56 13.18 3.04 -8.69
N ALA A 57 12.81 3.47 -9.90
CA ALA A 57 12.59 2.55 -11.01
C ALA A 57 13.89 1.84 -11.41
N SER A 58 15.04 2.51 -11.24
CA SER A 58 16.37 1.92 -11.45
C SER A 58 16.67 0.80 -10.44
N TYR A 59 16.29 1.01 -9.17
CA TYR A 59 16.44 0.01 -8.12
C TYR A 59 15.56 -1.21 -8.37
N LEU A 60 14.28 -1.00 -8.68
CA LEU A 60 13.35 -2.09 -9.01
C LEU A 60 13.75 -2.84 -10.29
N SER A 61 14.30 -2.13 -11.29
CA SER A 61 14.88 -2.76 -12.49
C SER A 61 16.11 -3.61 -12.15
N SER A 62 16.93 -3.17 -11.19
CA SER A 62 18.09 -3.94 -10.72
C SER A 62 17.69 -5.19 -9.94
N ILE A 63 16.55 -5.16 -9.24
CA ILE A 63 15.93 -6.35 -8.63
C ILE A 63 15.48 -7.32 -9.73
N ARG A 64 14.73 -6.87 -10.74
CA ARG A 64 14.33 -7.72 -11.89
C ARG A 64 15.51 -8.37 -12.60
N ALA A 65 16.61 -7.62 -12.73
CA ALA A 65 17.86 -8.12 -13.31
C ALA A 65 18.65 -9.07 -12.37
N ARG A 66 18.10 -9.40 -11.19
CA ARG A 66 18.73 -10.21 -10.12
C ARG A 66 20.10 -9.70 -9.67
N ARG A 67 20.38 -8.42 -9.90
CA ARG A 67 21.59 -7.74 -9.40
C ARG A 67 21.48 -7.44 -7.91
N ILE A 68 20.25 -7.23 -7.45
CA ILE A 68 19.90 -7.07 -6.04
C ILE A 68 19.12 -8.32 -5.63
N LYS A 69 19.75 -9.18 -4.82
CA LYS A 69 19.15 -10.44 -4.36
C LYS A 69 18.10 -10.26 -3.27
N ARG A 70 18.17 -9.15 -2.53
CA ARG A 70 17.22 -8.81 -1.47
C ARG A 70 16.90 -7.33 -1.49
N VAL A 71 15.61 -7.03 -1.54
CA VAL A 71 15.05 -5.69 -1.37
C VAL A 71 15.31 -5.24 0.06
N GLY A 72 15.80 -4.00 0.21
CA GLY A 72 16.02 -3.43 1.54
C GLY A 72 14.69 -3.20 2.28
N PRO A 73 14.68 -3.21 3.63
CA PRO A 73 13.45 -3.08 4.42
C PRO A 73 12.68 -1.79 4.11
N ARG A 74 13.39 -0.67 3.94
CA ARG A 74 12.79 0.62 3.57
C ARG A 74 12.06 0.56 2.22
N GLN A 75 12.63 -0.15 1.25
CA GLN A 75 12.04 -0.32 -0.08
C GLN A 75 10.85 -1.26 -0.04
N ARG A 76 10.93 -2.36 0.71
CA ARG A 76 9.82 -3.29 0.94
C ARG A 76 8.61 -2.59 1.55
N GLU A 77 8.82 -1.81 2.61
CA GLU A 77 7.78 -1.01 3.26
C GLU A 77 7.16 0.03 2.32
N ALA A 78 8.00 0.74 1.55
CA ALA A 78 7.51 1.74 0.61
C ALA A 78 6.65 1.10 -0.50
N THR A 79 7.12 0.01 -1.10
CA THR A 79 6.38 -0.72 -2.15
C THR A 79 5.09 -1.34 -1.60
N ALA A 80 5.14 -1.99 -0.44
CA ALA A 80 3.97 -2.60 0.20
C ALA A 80 2.87 -1.59 0.53
N ARG A 81 3.27 -0.43 1.06
CA ARG A 81 2.36 0.69 1.35
C ARG A 81 1.68 1.22 0.10
N VAL A 82 2.45 1.49 -0.95
CA VAL A 82 1.93 2.06 -2.21
C VAL A 82 1.02 1.08 -2.95
N MET A 83 1.41 -0.19 -2.99
CA MET A 83 0.64 -1.22 -3.71
C MET A 83 -0.48 -1.84 -2.87
N GLY A 84 -0.58 -1.51 -1.58
CA GLY A 84 -1.67 -1.94 -0.72
C GLY A 84 -1.56 -3.39 -0.20
N PHE A 85 -0.38 -4.02 -0.23
CA PHE A 85 -0.17 -5.36 0.32
C PHE A 85 0.53 -5.37 1.70
N PRO A 86 0.39 -6.45 2.51
CA PRO A 86 1.13 -6.60 3.76
C PRO A 86 2.63 -6.76 3.52
N VAL A 87 3.48 -6.01 4.22
CA VAL A 87 4.94 -6.07 4.01
C VAL A 87 5.52 -7.45 4.28
N GLU A 88 4.86 -8.25 5.13
CA GLU A 88 5.23 -9.62 5.49
C GLU A 88 5.27 -10.57 4.28
N LEU A 89 4.55 -10.25 3.19
CA LEU A 89 4.59 -11.04 1.96
C LEU A 89 5.99 -11.06 1.32
N TRP A 90 6.84 -10.06 1.57
CA TRP A 90 8.22 -10.08 1.12
C TRP A 90 9.05 -11.16 1.82
N ASP A 91 8.72 -11.48 3.07
CA ASP A 91 9.48 -12.41 3.91
C ASP A 91 8.91 -13.83 3.85
N ALA A 92 7.61 -13.96 3.57
CA ALA A 92 6.90 -15.23 3.40
C ALA A 92 7.11 -15.83 2.00
N GLU A 93 7.06 -17.16 1.89
CA GLU A 93 6.98 -17.82 0.59
C GLU A 93 5.61 -17.59 -0.06
N PRO A 94 5.52 -17.57 -1.41
CA PRO A 94 4.24 -17.37 -2.11
C PRO A 94 3.13 -18.33 -1.68
N GLU A 95 3.47 -19.56 -1.29
CA GLU A 95 2.52 -20.56 -0.79
C GLU A 95 1.91 -20.18 0.56
N GLU A 96 2.58 -19.33 1.35
CA GLU A 96 2.13 -18.85 2.67
C GLU A 96 1.28 -17.56 2.54
N TRP A 97 1.30 -16.90 1.39
CA TRP A 97 0.57 -15.63 1.17
C TRP A 97 -0.94 -15.73 1.42
N PRO A 98 -1.65 -16.79 0.97
CA PRO A 98 -3.08 -16.90 1.21
C PRO A 98 -3.44 -16.92 2.70
N GLU A 99 -2.65 -17.64 3.52
CA GLU A 99 -2.86 -17.73 4.96
C GLU A 99 -2.62 -16.38 5.65
N ILE A 100 -1.53 -15.69 5.29
CA ILE A 100 -1.21 -14.36 5.83
C ILE A 100 -2.30 -13.36 5.46
N LEU A 101 -2.76 -13.36 4.21
CA LEU A 101 -3.80 -12.44 3.75
C LEU A 101 -5.14 -12.71 4.45
N GLU A 102 -5.50 -13.97 4.63
CA GLU A 102 -6.70 -14.37 5.35
C GLU A 102 -6.63 -13.98 6.84
N GLU A 103 -5.49 -14.22 7.50
CA GLU A 103 -5.29 -13.80 8.89
C GLU A 103 -5.44 -12.28 9.04
N LYS A 104 -4.79 -11.51 8.17
CA LYS A 104 -4.85 -10.06 8.20
C LYS A 104 -6.26 -9.54 7.89
N ARG A 105 -7.00 -10.20 7.00
CA ARG A 105 -8.41 -9.89 6.74
C ARG A 105 -9.25 -10.11 8.00
N ARG A 106 -9.12 -11.27 8.65
CA ARG A 106 -9.86 -11.56 9.89
C ARG A 106 -9.48 -10.61 11.02
N ALA A 107 -8.21 -10.19 11.11
CA ALA A 107 -7.79 -9.18 12.06
C ALA A 107 -8.46 -7.82 11.78
N ALA A 108 -8.62 -7.44 10.51
CA ALA A 108 -9.37 -6.24 10.14
C ALA A 108 -10.86 -6.35 10.49
N GLU A 109 -11.49 -7.49 10.24
CA GLU A 109 -12.89 -7.75 10.61
C GLU A 109 -13.12 -7.70 12.13
N ARG A 110 -12.15 -8.15 12.93
CA ARG A 110 -12.17 -8.05 14.40
C ARG A 110 -11.81 -6.66 14.93
N GLY A 111 -11.41 -5.72 14.07
CA GLY A 111 -10.92 -4.40 14.49
C GLY A 111 -9.55 -4.42 15.18
N GLU A 112 -8.80 -5.51 15.04
CA GLU A 112 -7.45 -5.68 15.59
C GLU A 112 -6.36 -5.23 14.60
N ALA A 113 -6.71 -5.02 13.33
CA ALA A 113 -5.78 -4.47 12.36
C ALA A 113 -5.42 -3.03 12.74
N PRO A 114 -4.18 -2.59 12.44
CA PRO A 114 -3.83 -1.18 12.57
C PRO A 114 -4.87 -0.33 11.84
N PRO A 115 -5.27 0.83 12.40
CA PRO A 115 -6.11 1.76 11.67
C PRO A 115 -5.47 2.05 10.33
N ALA A 116 -6.26 2.00 9.26
CA ALA A 116 -5.75 2.37 7.95
C ALA A 116 -5.22 3.80 8.02
N SER A 117 -4.07 4.06 7.39
CA SER A 117 -3.53 5.41 7.38
C SER A 117 -4.49 6.36 6.67
N ALA A 118 -4.47 7.63 7.05
CA ALA A 118 -5.23 8.67 6.36
C ALA A 118 -5.00 8.64 4.85
N ALA A 119 -3.76 8.35 4.42
CA ALA A 119 -3.38 8.18 3.02
C ALA A 119 -4.14 7.05 2.32
N GLU A 120 -4.21 5.87 2.94
CA GLU A 120 -4.91 4.70 2.38
C GLU A 120 -6.41 4.95 2.27
N LEU A 121 -7.01 5.51 3.33
CA LEU A 121 -8.43 5.83 3.36
C LEU A 121 -8.80 6.92 2.35
N LEU A 122 -7.94 7.95 2.22
CA LEU A 122 -8.12 9.01 1.24
C LEU A 122 -7.97 8.48 -0.19
N GLU A 123 -7.02 7.58 -0.44
CA GLU A 123 -6.86 6.93 -1.75
C GLU A 123 -8.12 6.15 -2.14
N ASP A 124 -8.74 5.45 -1.19
CA ASP A 124 -10.02 4.77 -1.42
C ASP A 124 -11.15 5.75 -1.78
N LEU A 125 -11.19 6.92 -1.13
CA LEU A 125 -12.17 7.97 -1.47
C LEU A 125 -11.91 8.58 -2.86
N PHE A 126 -10.66 8.77 -3.27
CA PHE A 126 -10.32 9.19 -4.62
C PHE A 126 -10.67 8.10 -5.67
N ARG A 127 -10.55 6.83 -5.30
CA ARG A 127 -10.87 5.67 -6.15
C ARG A 127 -12.36 5.54 -6.42
N TYR A 128 -13.18 5.54 -5.37
CA TYR A 128 -14.62 5.28 -5.48
C TYR A 128 -15.46 6.56 -5.55
N GLY A 129 -14.99 7.64 -4.95
CA GLY A 129 -15.63 8.94 -4.98
C GLY A 129 -15.73 9.46 -6.40
N ARG A 130 -16.88 10.05 -6.70
CA ARG A 130 -17.11 10.77 -7.95
C ARG A 130 -17.56 12.18 -7.60
N HIS A 131 -17.00 13.14 -8.32
CA HIS A 131 -17.35 14.54 -8.17
C HIS A 131 -18.87 14.69 -8.34
N PRO A 132 -19.58 15.37 -7.42
CA PRO A 132 -21.05 15.39 -7.42
C PRO A 132 -21.64 16.03 -8.68
N LEU A 133 -21.02 17.11 -9.17
CA LEU A 133 -21.47 17.83 -10.36
C LEU A 133 -20.99 17.20 -11.67
N THR A 134 -19.69 16.90 -11.81
CA THR A 134 -19.10 16.49 -13.08
C THR A 134 -19.10 14.97 -13.29
N ARG A 135 -19.36 14.19 -12.23
CA ARG A 135 -19.22 12.73 -12.20
C ARG A 135 -17.82 12.21 -12.54
N ALA A 136 -16.83 13.10 -12.70
CA ALA A 136 -15.43 12.73 -12.91
C ALA A 136 -14.80 12.21 -11.60
N PRO A 137 -13.68 11.47 -11.67
CA PRO A 137 -12.85 11.20 -10.49
C PRO A 137 -12.42 12.50 -9.81
N PHE A 138 -12.27 12.47 -8.50
CA PHE A 138 -11.71 13.61 -7.77
C PHE A 138 -10.25 13.85 -8.15
N THR A 139 -9.85 15.12 -8.21
CA THR A 139 -8.45 15.55 -8.27
C THR A 139 -8.11 16.32 -7.00
N GLU A 140 -6.83 16.39 -6.61
CA GLU A 140 -6.39 17.13 -5.43
C GLU A 140 -6.88 18.59 -5.48
N ARG A 141 -6.83 19.19 -6.68
CA ARG A 141 -7.35 20.52 -6.95
C ARG A 141 -8.86 20.59 -6.72
N SER A 142 -9.63 19.65 -7.26
CA SER A 142 -11.08 19.64 -7.08
C SER A 142 -11.47 19.48 -5.61
N VAL A 143 -10.72 18.69 -4.83
CA VAL A 143 -10.95 18.55 -3.39
C VAL A 143 -10.70 19.86 -2.65
N ALA A 144 -9.58 20.54 -2.95
CA ALA A 144 -9.27 21.85 -2.36
C ALA A 144 -10.28 22.94 -2.73
N GLU A 145 -10.78 22.93 -3.97
CA GLU A 145 -11.84 23.84 -4.42
C GLU A 145 -13.16 23.57 -3.70
N LEU A 146 -13.53 22.29 -3.52
CA LEU A 146 -14.77 21.88 -2.85
C LEU A 146 -14.74 22.04 -1.33
N SER A 147 -13.55 22.02 -0.72
CA SER A 147 -13.39 22.24 0.72
C SER A 147 -13.55 23.71 1.12
N GLY A 148 -13.78 24.62 0.16
CA GLY A 148 -14.04 26.03 0.46
C GLY A 148 -12.85 26.78 1.09
N GLY A 149 -11.63 26.27 0.93
CA GLY A 149 -10.40 26.85 1.51
C GLY A 149 -9.90 26.19 2.80
N GLU A 150 -10.63 25.21 3.35
CA GLU A 150 -10.19 24.42 4.52
C GLU A 150 -9.02 23.47 4.20
N LEU A 151 -8.79 23.17 2.93
CA LEU A 151 -7.72 22.31 2.44
C LEU A 151 -7.07 22.94 1.22
N THR A 152 -5.75 22.94 1.17
CA THR A 152 -5.00 23.27 -0.05
C THR A 152 -4.69 22.02 -0.87
N GLU A 153 -4.43 22.21 -2.18
CA GLU A 153 -4.04 21.10 -3.06
C GLU A 153 -2.79 20.37 -2.55
N GLU A 154 -1.82 21.13 -2.03
CA GLU A 154 -0.59 20.58 -1.47
C GLU A 154 -0.85 19.76 -0.21
N GLU A 155 -1.73 20.22 0.68
CA GLU A 155 -2.09 19.45 1.88
C GLU A 155 -2.81 18.15 1.54
N VAL A 156 -3.76 18.18 0.59
CA VAL A 156 -4.43 16.95 0.13
C VAL A 156 -3.42 15.98 -0.45
N ARG A 157 -2.48 16.48 -1.27
CA ARG A 157 -1.39 15.68 -1.84
C ARG A 157 -0.48 15.09 -0.76
N ASP A 158 -0.10 15.86 0.25
CA ASP A 158 0.79 15.43 1.31
C ASP A 158 0.15 14.40 2.24
N ILE A 159 -1.15 14.52 2.49
CA ILE A 159 -1.94 13.49 3.20
C ILE A 159 -2.02 12.22 2.33
N ARG A 160 -2.33 12.35 1.04
CA ARG A 160 -2.42 11.23 0.09
C ARG A 160 -1.09 10.48 -0.09
N GLN A 161 0.02 11.20 -0.06
CA GLN A 161 1.37 10.62 -0.11
C GLN A 161 1.83 10.04 1.25
N GLY A 162 1.05 10.25 2.31
CA GLY A 162 1.38 9.83 3.67
C GLY A 162 2.57 10.58 4.28
N LYS A 163 2.88 11.79 3.78
CA LYS A 163 3.83 12.70 4.45
C LYS A 163 3.24 13.18 5.78
N VAL A 164 1.93 13.40 5.80
CA VAL A 164 1.15 13.67 7.01
C VAL A 164 0.57 12.35 7.50
N LYS A 165 1.14 11.81 8.58
CA LYS A 165 0.69 10.53 9.17
C LYS A 165 -0.63 10.64 9.91
N ASP A 166 -0.84 11.78 10.58
CA ASP A 166 -2.03 12.05 11.38
C ASP A 166 -2.49 13.48 11.11
N PRO A 167 -3.35 13.68 10.10
CA PRO A 167 -3.97 14.97 9.84
C PRO A 167 -4.80 15.41 11.06
N PRO A 168 -4.80 16.70 11.40
CA PRO A 168 -5.69 17.21 12.44
C PRO A 168 -7.18 16.99 12.09
N GLU A 169 -8.02 16.93 13.12
CA GLU A 169 -9.43 16.51 13.01
C GLU A 169 -10.26 17.42 12.10
N ASP A 170 -9.95 18.72 12.06
CA ASP A 170 -10.50 19.71 11.13
C ASP A 170 -10.32 19.29 9.65
N LYS A 171 -9.14 18.78 9.29
CA LYS A 171 -8.87 18.29 7.94
C LYS A 171 -9.63 17.02 7.62
N PHE A 172 -9.82 16.13 8.60
CA PHE A 172 -10.67 14.96 8.42
C PHE A 172 -12.14 15.32 8.22
N LEU A 173 -12.64 16.33 8.93
CA LEU A 173 -14.00 16.84 8.75
C LEU A 173 -14.16 17.47 7.36
N ALA A 174 -13.22 18.32 6.93
CA ALA A 174 -13.24 18.91 5.60
C ALA A 174 -13.22 17.84 4.48
N LEU A 175 -12.38 16.81 4.61
CA LEU A 175 -12.38 15.69 3.66
C LEU A 175 -13.69 14.89 3.72
N SER A 176 -14.23 14.65 4.92
CA SER A 176 -15.51 13.96 5.11
C SER A 176 -16.65 14.66 4.38
N ASP A 177 -16.72 15.98 4.48
CA ASP A 177 -17.74 16.81 3.84
C ASP A 177 -17.60 16.80 2.31
N VAL A 178 -16.38 16.93 1.78
CA VAL A 178 -16.12 16.90 0.33
C VAL A 178 -16.51 15.56 -0.30
N PHE A 179 -16.15 14.46 0.36
CA PHE A 179 -16.40 13.11 -0.15
C PHE A 179 -17.77 12.54 0.25
N GLY A 180 -18.50 13.22 1.14
CA GLY A 180 -19.80 12.79 1.63
C GLY A 180 -19.74 11.50 2.46
N VAL A 181 -18.68 11.33 3.26
CA VAL A 181 -18.49 10.17 4.14
C VAL A 181 -18.56 10.59 5.61
N PRO A 182 -19.01 9.73 6.53
CA PRO A 182 -19.00 10.06 7.96
C PRO A 182 -17.57 10.10 8.51
N ALA A 183 -17.30 10.96 9.50
CA ALA A 183 -15.99 11.07 10.15
C ALA A 183 -15.46 9.73 10.71
N SER A 184 -16.36 8.82 11.08
CA SER A 184 -16.02 7.45 11.50
C SER A 184 -15.26 6.64 10.43
N TYR A 185 -15.30 7.05 9.16
CA TYR A 185 -14.58 6.41 8.06
C TYR A 185 -13.06 6.43 8.27
N TRP A 186 -12.53 7.53 8.82
CA TRP A 186 -11.09 7.74 9.05
C TRP A 186 -10.49 6.81 10.11
N TYR A 187 -11.33 6.12 10.86
CA TYR A 187 -10.94 5.20 11.93
C TYR A 187 -11.18 3.73 11.55
N ARG A 188 -11.44 3.44 10.26
CA ARG A 188 -11.63 2.06 9.80
C ARG A 188 -10.31 1.28 9.79
N PRO A 189 -10.36 -0.02 10.15
CA PRO A 189 -9.24 -0.93 9.92
C PRO A 189 -9.01 -1.13 8.42
N ARG A 190 -7.76 -1.37 8.03
CA ARG A 190 -7.36 -1.62 6.63
C ARG A 190 -8.12 -2.79 6.01
N THR A 191 -8.84 -2.54 4.92
CA THR A 191 -9.51 -3.60 4.15
C THR A 191 -8.50 -4.23 3.18
N LEU A 192 -8.23 -5.53 3.32
CA LEU A 192 -7.37 -6.26 2.39
C LEU A 192 -8.21 -6.93 1.30
N PRO A 193 -7.76 -6.91 0.03
CA PRO A 193 -8.47 -7.58 -1.05
C PRO A 193 -8.52 -9.09 -0.82
N ALA A 194 -9.64 -9.70 -1.20
CA ALA A 194 -9.76 -11.13 -1.27
C ALA A 194 -9.03 -11.66 -2.51
N LEU A 195 -8.13 -12.62 -2.33
CA LEU A 195 -7.65 -13.44 -3.44
C LEU A 195 -8.64 -14.63 -3.58
N ASP A 196 -9.25 -14.77 -4.75
CA ASP A 196 -9.92 -16.01 -5.19
C ASP A 196 -8.88 -16.93 -5.85
#